data_AF-A0A059XFM7-F1
#
_entry.id   AF-A0A059XFM7-F1
#
_cell.length_a   1.000
_cell.length_b   1.000
_cell.length_c   1.000
_cell.angle_alpha   90.00
_cell.angle_beta   90.00
_cell.angle_gamma   90.00
#
_symmetry.space_group_name_H-M   'P 1'
#
loop_
_entity.id
_entity.type
_entity.pdbx_description
1 polymer ?
#
loop_
_entity_poly.entity_id
_entity_poly.type
_entity_poly.pdbx_seq_one_letter_code
_entity_poly.pdbx_strand_id
1 'polypeptide(L)'
;MTVFDNVCDVCHRQADKVHVHSSGVAPMSFASCIECLLGYVEPESLFHFLYDCVGNKGEGLTEGIAVLNTWKDGKYMTWNEWVAWRRDPVRVAELDAEAERDLVAYYDALGNDSETIQ
;
A
#
# COMPACT_ATOMS: atom_id res chain seq x y z
N MET A 1 -1.79 26.82 2.18
CA MET A 1 -2.49 25.57 1.84
C MET A 1 -3.94 25.74 2.23
N THR A 2 -4.84 25.75 1.25
CA THR A 2 -6.29 25.64 1.52
C THR A 2 -6.64 24.17 1.72
N VAL A 3 -7.66 23.90 2.53
CA VAL A 3 -8.05 22.58 3.09
C VAL A 3 -8.43 21.49 2.06
N PHE A 4 -8.28 21.71 0.75
CA PHE A 4 -8.61 20.72 -0.28
C PHE A 4 -7.64 20.77 -1.45
N ASP A 5 -6.34 20.60 -1.20
CA ASP A 5 -5.45 20.15 -2.26
C ASP A 5 -5.87 18.71 -2.57
N ASN A 6 -6.70 18.53 -3.61
CA ASN A 6 -7.24 17.25 -4.06
C ASN A 6 -6.10 16.35 -4.55
N VAL A 7 -5.35 15.78 -3.61
CA VAL A 7 -4.22 14.89 -3.86
C VAL A 7 -4.70 13.45 -3.77
N CYS A 8 -4.33 12.64 -4.75
CA CYS A 8 -4.64 11.21 -4.76
C CYS A 8 -3.77 10.47 -3.74
N ASP A 9 -4.38 9.73 -2.81
CA ASP A 9 -3.66 8.91 -1.82
C ASP A 9 -2.85 7.77 -2.46
N VAL A 10 -3.16 7.41 -3.71
CA VAL A 10 -2.54 6.31 -4.44
C VAL A 10 -1.32 6.78 -5.26
N CYS A 11 -1.51 7.75 -6.16
CA CYS A 11 -0.44 8.21 -7.05
C CYS A 11 0.21 9.54 -6.62
N HIS A 12 -0.27 10.15 -5.53
CA HIS A 12 0.21 11.42 -4.96
C HIS A 12 0.20 12.62 -5.93
N ARG A 13 -0.47 12.48 -7.08
CA ARG A 13 -0.69 13.58 -8.02
C ARG A 13 -1.87 14.44 -7.56
N GLN A 14 -1.74 15.74 -7.77
CA GLN A 14 -2.87 16.66 -7.66
C GLN A 14 -3.87 16.37 -8.79
N ALA A 15 -5.14 16.37 -8.46
CA ALA A 15 -6.25 16.10 -9.35
C ALA A 15 -7.33 17.15 -9.18
N ASP A 16 -8.19 17.34 -10.18
CA ASP A 16 -9.33 18.24 -10.07
C ASP A 16 -10.34 17.76 -9.01
N LYS A 17 -10.44 16.43 -8.84
CA LYS A 17 -11.31 15.77 -7.88
C LYS A 17 -10.73 14.43 -7.43
N VAL A 18 -10.98 14.10 -6.17
CA VAL A 18 -10.74 12.78 -5.59
C VAL A 18 -12.06 12.16 -5.11
N HIS A 19 -12.09 10.83 -5.07
CA HIS A 19 -13.25 10.03 -4.68
C HIS A 19 -12.83 9.07 -3.57
N VAL A 20 -13.64 8.98 -2.52
CA VAL A 20 -13.40 8.05 -1.42
C VAL A 20 -14.02 6.70 -1.75
N HIS A 21 -13.26 5.64 -1.59
CA HIS A 21 -13.73 4.26 -1.70
C HIS A 21 -12.99 3.35 -0.72
N SER A 22 -13.54 2.16 -0.49
CA SER A 22 -12.89 1.13 0.31
C SER A 22 -11.85 0.38 -0.53
N SER A 23 -10.82 -0.11 0.15
CA SER A 23 -9.92 -1.11 -0.42
C SER A 23 -10.64 -2.42 -0.70
N GLY A 24 -10.21 -3.13 -1.74
CA GLY A 24 -10.64 -4.50 -2.00
C GLY A 24 -9.98 -5.56 -1.10
N VAL A 25 -8.91 -5.21 -0.36
CA VAL A 25 -8.05 -6.20 0.33
C VAL A 25 -7.80 -5.91 1.81
N ALA A 26 -8.22 -4.75 2.32
CA ALA A 26 -8.03 -4.36 3.70
C ALA A 26 -9.21 -3.54 4.22
N PRO A 27 -9.45 -3.51 5.55
CA PRO A 27 -10.53 -2.71 6.16
C PRO A 27 -10.13 -1.23 6.23
N MET A 28 -9.86 -0.60 5.09
CA MET A 28 -9.50 0.81 4.99
C MET A 28 -10.19 1.49 3.81
N SER A 29 -10.35 2.80 3.93
CA SER A 29 -10.82 3.67 2.84
C SER A 29 -9.73 4.68 2.50
N PHE A 30 -9.68 5.10 1.24
CA PHE A 30 -8.74 6.11 0.75
C PHE A 30 -9.37 6.94 -0.36
N ALA A 31 -8.80 8.11 -0.62
CA ALA A 31 -9.24 9.05 -1.64
C ALA A 31 -8.35 8.93 -2.88
N SER A 32 -8.95 8.60 -4.03
CA SER A 32 -8.20 8.41 -5.27
C SER A 32 -8.71 9.30 -6.41
N CYS A 33 -7.82 9.65 -7.35
CA CYS A 33 -8.23 10.27 -8.61
C CYS A 33 -8.98 9.25 -9.47
N ILE A 34 -9.78 9.73 -10.42
CA ILE A 34 -10.63 8.86 -11.26
C ILE A 34 -9.84 7.80 -12.04
N GLU A 35 -8.61 8.11 -12.46
CA GLU A 35 -7.72 7.17 -13.14
C GLU A 35 -7.34 5.98 -12.25
N CYS A 36 -6.96 6.25 -10.99
CA CYS A 36 -6.63 5.21 -10.02
C CYS A 36 -7.88 4.40 -9.63
N LEU A 37 -9.02 5.06 -9.47
CA LEU A 37 -10.29 4.40 -9.15
C LEU A 37 -10.71 3.42 -10.25
N LEU A 38 -10.72 3.84 -11.51
CA LEU A 38 -11.14 3.00 -12.63
C LEU A 38 -10.11 1.92 -12.98
N GLY A 39 -8.84 2.13 -12.64
CA GLY A 39 -7.77 1.16 -12.81
C GLY A 39 -7.66 0.11 -11.70
N TYR A 40 -8.57 0.11 -10.73
CA TYR A 40 -8.51 -0.73 -9.54
C TYR A 40 -7.14 -0.65 -8.85
N VAL A 41 -6.63 0.58 -8.72
CA VAL A 41 -5.29 0.85 -8.18
C VAL A 41 -5.39 1.05 -6.67
N GLU A 42 -4.73 0.18 -5.92
CA GLU A 42 -4.63 0.23 -4.46
C GLU A 42 -3.36 0.99 -4.05
N PRO A 43 -3.35 1.68 -2.88
CA PRO A 43 -2.16 2.23 -2.27
C PRO A 43 -1.03 1.20 -2.16
N GLU A 44 0.22 1.62 -2.38
CA GLU A 44 1.37 0.70 -2.32
C GLU A 44 1.51 0.03 -0.95
N SER A 45 1.14 0.72 0.14
CA SER A 45 1.15 0.16 1.49
C SER A 45 0.32 -1.12 1.61
N LEU A 46 -0.72 -1.30 0.80
CA LEU A 46 -1.51 -2.53 0.77
C LEU A 46 -0.82 -3.66 0.04
N PHE A 47 0.00 -3.35 -0.97
CA PHE A 47 0.83 -4.36 -1.60
C PHE A 47 1.92 -4.85 -0.64
N HIS A 48 2.53 -3.94 0.13
CA HIS A 48 3.42 -4.31 1.24
C HIS A 48 2.71 -5.19 2.28
N PHE A 49 1.53 -4.81 2.76
CA PHE A 49 0.76 -5.60 3.71
C PHE A 49 0.46 -7.03 3.18
N LEU A 50 -0.02 -7.13 1.93
CA LEU A 50 -0.28 -8.42 1.31
C LEU A 50 0.98 -9.26 1.17
N TYR A 51 2.11 -8.65 0.86
CA TYR A 51 3.38 -9.34 0.64
C TYR A 51 4.04 -9.79 1.95
N ASP A 52 4.17 -8.88 2.91
CA ASP A 52 4.93 -9.08 4.14
C ASP A 52 4.09 -9.76 5.24
N CYS A 53 2.79 -9.47 5.34
CA CYS A 53 1.96 -9.93 6.46
C CYS A 53 0.99 -11.08 6.11
N VAL A 54 0.49 -11.12 4.87
CA VAL A 54 -0.56 -12.09 4.48
C VAL A 54 0.01 -13.25 3.65
N GLY A 55 0.70 -12.93 2.58
CA GLY A 55 1.00 -13.85 1.50
C GLY A 55 2.42 -14.36 1.50
N ASN A 56 3.04 -14.71 2.62
CA ASN A 56 4.39 -15.32 2.67
C ASN A 56 5.36 -14.84 1.55
N LYS A 57 5.58 -13.53 1.43
CA LYS A 57 6.42 -12.90 0.40
C LYS A 57 5.90 -13.06 -1.04
N GLY A 58 4.60 -13.03 -1.25
CA GLY A 58 3.92 -13.04 -2.57
C GLY A 58 3.23 -14.36 -2.98
N GLU A 59 3.15 -15.34 -2.08
CA GLU A 59 2.60 -16.69 -2.27
C GLU A 59 1.36 -16.94 -1.40
N GLY A 60 0.56 -17.95 -1.74
CA GLY A 60 -0.62 -18.31 -0.93
C GLY A 60 -1.80 -17.33 -0.97
N LEU A 61 -1.74 -16.33 -1.87
CA LEU A 61 -2.84 -15.41 -2.14
C LEU A 61 -3.80 -15.97 -3.18
N THR A 62 -5.05 -15.49 -3.18
CA THR A 62 -6.05 -15.88 -4.17
C THR A 62 -5.73 -15.29 -5.55
N GLU A 63 -6.21 -15.96 -6.62
CA GLU A 63 -6.02 -15.48 -8.00
C GLU A 63 -6.57 -14.06 -8.23
N GLY A 64 -7.58 -13.66 -7.43
CA GLY A 64 -8.16 -12.32 -7.48
C GLY A 64 -7.17 -11.20 -7.18
N ILE A 65 -6.07 -11.46 -6.47
CA ILE A 65 -5.03 -10.44 -6.21
C ILE A 65 -4.30 -10.04 -7.50
N ALA A 66 -4.20 -10.93 -8.49
CA ALA A 66 -3.50 -10.65 -9.73
C ALA A 66 -4.17 -9.55 -10.58
N VAL A 67 -5.43 -9.20 -10.30
CA VAL A 67 -6.15 -8.12 -10.99
C VAL A 67 -5.85 -6.73 -10.42
N LEU A 68 -5.19 -6.67 -9.25
CA LEU A 68 -4.88 -5.42 -8.58
C LEU A 68 -3.66 -4.75 -9.20
N ASN A 69 -3.71 -3.42 -9.22
CA ASN A 69 -2.59 -2.58 -9.59
C ASN A 69 -2.18 -1.69 -8.40
N THR A 70 -0.96 -1.18 -8.43
CA THR A 70 -0.52 -0.10 -7.56
C THR A 70 0.25 0.96 -8.35
N TRP A 71 0.48 2.12 -7.76
CA TRP A 71 1.34 3.15 -8.33
C TRP A 71 2.69 3.17 -7.59
N LYS A 72 3.77 2.95 -8.33
CA LYS A 72 5.13 2.93 -7.78
C LYS A 72 6.11 3.54 -8.76
N ASP A 73 7.00 4.40 -8.26
CA ASP A 73 8.12 4.99 -9.01
C ASP A 73 7.68 5.63 -10.34
N GLY A 74 6.53 6.30 -10.33
CA GLY A 74 6.00 7.01 -11.50
C GLY A 74 5.28 6.14 -12.53
N LYS A 75 4.99 4.87 -12.23
CA LYS A 75 4.24 3.98 -13.12
C LYS A 75 3.23 3.11 -12.37
N TYR A 76 2.20 2.68 -13.10
CA TYR A 76 1.31 1.63 -12.64
C TYR A 76 2.01 0.27 -12.77
N MET A 77 1.90 -0.55 -11.73
CA MET A 77 2.41 -1.92 -11.71
C MET A 77 1.27 -2.86 -11.30
N THR A 78 1.14 -3.97 -12.02
CA THR A 78 0.34 -5.12 -11.58
C THR A 78 0.97 -5.75 -10.32
N TRP A 79 0.20 -6.57 -9.60
CA TRP A 79 0.75 -7.39 -8.50
C TRP A 79 2.04 -8.12 -8.88
N ASN A 80 2.05 -8.81 -10.02
CA ASN A 80 3.22 -9.60 -10.45
C ASN A 80 4.44 -8.73 -10.76
N GLU A 81 4.24 -7.59 -11.41
CA GLU A 81 5.32 -6.63 -11.69
C GLU A 81 5.88 -6.02 -10.41
N TRP A 82 5.00 -5.68 -9.47
CA TRP A 82 5.42 -5.15 -8.17
C TRP A 82 6.15 -6.22 -7.33
N VAL A 83 5.69 -7.47 -7.31
CA VAL A 83 6.40 -8.57 -6.64
C VAL A 83 7.78 -8.79 -7.25
N ALA A 84 7.90 -8.72 -8.58
CA ALA A 84 9.19 -8.81 -9.26
C ALA A 84 10.13 -7.65 -8.86
N TRP A 85 9.60 -6.43 -8.76
CA TRP A 85 10.34 -5.28 -8.22
C TRP A 85 10.76 -5.48 -6.75
N ARG A 86 9.83 -5.95 -5.91
CA ARG A 86 10.05 -6.14 -4.46
C ARG A 86 11.08 -7.22 -4.15
N ARG A 87 11.19 -8.22 -5.03
CA ARG A 87 12.15 -9.34 -4.98
C ARG A 87 13.45 -9.05 -5.74
N ASP A 88 13.69 -7.82 -6.21
CA ASP A 88 14.95 -7.47 -6.90
C ASP A 88 16.15 -7.79 -5.99
N PRO A 89 17.07 -8.69 -6.39
CA PRO A 89 18.17 -9.16 -5.56
C PRO A 89 19.11 -8.04 -5.12
N VAL A 90 19.13 -6.91 -5.82
CA VAL A 90 19.96 -5.75 -5.45
C VAL A 90 19.42 -5.05 -4.20
N ARG A 91 18.10 -5.11 -3.96
CA ARG A 91 17.40 -4.28 -2.95
C ARG A 91 16.61 -5.08 -1.92
N VAL A 92 16.31 -6.35 -2.21
CA VAL A 92 15.39 -7.17 -1.39
C VAL A 92 15.82 -7.25 0.07
N ALA A 93 17.12 -7.38 0.34
CA ALA A 93 17.64 -7.46 1.71
C ALA A 93 17.45 -6.14 2.49
N GLU A 94 17.64 -5.00 1.83
CA GLU A 94 17.43 -3.68 2.42
C GLU A 94 15.94 -3.44 2.71
N LEU A 95 15.09 -3.73 1.72
CA LEU A 95 13.64 -3.59 1.83
C LEU A 95 13.03 -4.53 2.89
N ASP A 96 13.54 -5.75 3.02
CA ASP A 96 13.11 -6.67 4.08
C ASP A 96 13.52 -6.16 5.47
N ALA A 97 14.73 -5.66 5.61
CA ALA A 97 15.19 -5.08 6.87
C ALA A 97 14.41 -3.80 7.24
N GLU A 98 14.00 -3.00 6.25
CA GLU A 98 13.11 -1.85 6.45
C GLU A 98 11.72 -2.28 6.91
N ALA A 99 11.10 -3.22 6.21
CA ALA A 99 9.79 -3.75 6.58
C ALA A 99 9.77 -4.34 8.00
N GLU A 100 10.85 -5.02 8.41
CA GLU A 100 10.99 -5.53 9.78
C GLU A 100 11.07 -4.40 10.80
N ARG A 101 11.85 -3.34 10.54
CA ARG A 101 11.93 -2.17 11.43
C ARG A 101 10.58 -1.45 11.56
N ASP A 102 9.87 -1.27 10.46
CA ASP A 102 8.57 -0.61 10.45
C ASP A 102 7.53 -1.42 11.24
N LEU A 103 7.56 -2.75 11.11
CA LEU A 103 6.69 -3.64 11.86
C LEU A 103 6.98 -3.58 13.36
N VAL A 104 8.26 -3.58 13.76
CA VAL A 104 8.66 -3.41 15.17
C VAL A 104 8.18 -2.07 15.70
N ALA A 105 8.42 -0.98 14.97
CA ALA A 105 8.00 0.36 15.38
C ALA A 105 6.47 0.47 15.54
N TYR A 106 5.70 -0.18 14.65
CA TYR A 106 4.24 -0.24 14.74
C TYR A 106 3.77 -0.96 16.01
N TYR A 107 4.34 -2.13 16.32
CA TYR A 107 3.99 -2.87 17.54
C TYR A 107 4.43 -2.16 18.82
N ASP A 108 5.57 -1.48 18.80
CA ASP A 108 6.04 -0.66 19.94
C ASP A 108 5.07 0.51 20.19
N ALA A 109 4.57 1.16 19.13
CA ALA A 109 3.57 2.21 19.25
C ALA A 109 2.26 1.68 19.87
N LEU A 110 1.77 0.52 19.43
CA LEU A 110 0.59 -0.12 20.00
C LEU A 110 0.78 -0.56 21.45
N GLY A 111 1.99 -1.02 21.81
CA GLY A 111 2.35 -1.39 23.18
C GLY A 111 2.33 -0.19 24.13
N ASN A 112 2.82 0.96 23.69
CA ASN A 112 2.82 2.20 24.47
C ASN A 112 1.43 2.86 24.56
N ASP A 113 0.53 2.64 23.59
CA ASP A 113 -0.85 3.14 23.66
C ASP A 113 -1.70 2.41 24.72
N SER A 114 -1.31 1.19 25.13
CA SER A 114 -2.02 0.43 26.17
C SER A 114 -1.88 1.01 27.59
N GLU A 115 -0.90 1.88 27.84
CA GLU A 115 -0.70 2.54 29.13
C GLU A 115 -1.37 3.92 29.23
N THR A 116 -1.94 4.44 28.13
CA THR A 116 -2.47 5.83 28.06
C THR A 116 -4.00 5.92 28.17
N ILE A 117 -4.68 4.81 28.42
CA ILE A 117 -6.12 4.79 28.74
C ILE A 117 -6.30 4.39 30.22
N GLN A 118 -6.14 5.36 31.11
CA GLN A 118 -6.65 5.32 32.49
C GLN A 118 -7.65 6.45 32.71
#